data_AF-A0A946CV16-F1
#
_entry.id   AF-A0A946CV16-F1
#
_cell.length_a   1.000
_cell.length_b   1.000
_cell.length_c   1.000
_cell.angle_alpha   90.00
_cell.angle_beta   90.00
_cell.angle_gamma   90.00
#
_symmetry.space_group_name_H-M   'P 1'
#
loop_
_entity.id
_entity.type
_entity.pdbx_description
1 polymer ?
#
loop_
_entity_poly.entity_id
_entity_poly.type
_entity_poly.pdbx_seq_one_letter_code
_entity_poly.pdbx_strand_id
1 'polypeptide(L)'
;MNFATTRGVFYTWAHGGRYAKREVGSARDRLFMALGTRPFDSWSLLTCSAPFSGGSESPVHFTSTRSRNWSKLSQHSLIESGESALALNAGISCLLPDRNKEDTLYLCNRHGVFKTINKGQTYKLVLKTEPN
;
A
#
# COMPACT_ATOMS: atom_id res chain seq x y z
N MET A 1 14.67 7.90 -0.98
CA MET A 1 13.46 7.99 -0.11
C MET A 1 12.22 7.98 -1.00
N ASN A 2 11.14 7.36 -0.56
CA ASN A 2 9.85 7.36 -1.26
C ASN A 2 8.87 8.28 -0.57
N PHE A 3 8.07 9.01 -1.35
CA PHE A 3 6.97 9.81 -0.85
C PHE A 3 5.81 9.77 -1.84
N ALA A 4 4.60 9.92 -1.34
CA ALA A 4 3.38 9.87 -2.13
C ALA A 4 2.67 11.20 -2.02
N THR A 5 1.97 11.54 -3.09
CA THR A 5 1.15 12.72 -3.20
C THR A 5 -0.19 12.33 -3.81
N THR A 6 -1.11 13.28 -3.82
CA THR A 6 -2.36 13.21 -4.59
C THR A 6 -2.16 12.97 -6.09
N ARG A 7 -0.92 13.07 -6.62
CA ARG A 7 -0.57 12.88 -8.03
C ARG A 7 0.39 11.72 -8.26
N GLY A 8 0.51 10.81 -7.29
CA GLY A 8 1.27 9.56 -7.44
C GLY A 8 2.44 9.40 -6.48
N VAL A 9 3.24 8.37 -6.74
CA VAL A 9 4.41 7.99 -5.93
C VAL A 9 5.69 8.48 -6.59
N PHE A 10 6.55 9.06 -5.76
CA PHE A 10 7.81 9.66 -6.15
C PHE A 10 8.96 9.03 -5.38
N TYR A 11 10.11 9.01 -6.04
CA TYR A 11 11.36 8.59 -5.44
C TYR A 11 12.36 9.75 -5.54
N THR A 12 13.03 10.06 -4.43
CA THR A 12 14.14 11.03 -4.38
C THR A 12 15.46 10.40 -3.94
N TRP A 13 16.55 10.95 -4.47
CA TRP A 13 17.93 10.62 -4.12
C TRP A 13 18.77 11.90 -4.02
N ALA A 14 20.05 11.76 -3.61
CA ALA A 14 20.95 12.89 -3.38
C ALA A 14 20.35 13.92 -2.40
N HIS A 15 19.90 13.47 -1.23
CA HIS A 15 19.35 14.30 -0.17
C HIS A 15 18.18 15.21 -0.60
N GLY A 16 17.32 14.77 -1.53
CA GLY A 16 16.20 15.58 -2.02
C GLY A 16 16.48 16.33 -3.32
N GLY A 17 17.75 16.42 -3.74
CA GLY A 17 18.15 17.23 -4.89
C GLY A 17 17.67 16.70 -6.26
N ARG A 18 17.19 15.45 -6.32
CA ARG A 18 16.61 14.87 -7.53
C ARG A 18 15.39 14.01 -7.20
N TYR A 19 14.39 14.00 -8.08
CA TYR A 19 13.19 13.17 -7.94
C TYR A 19 12.72 12.60 -9.29
N ALA A 20 11.96 11.51 -9.25
CA ALA A 20 11.28 10.93 -10.41
C ALA A 20 9.87 10.46 -10.06
N LYS A 21 8.89 10.79 -10.91
CA LYS A 21 7.53 10.25 -10.85
C LYS A 21 7.55 8.80 -11.35
N ARG A 22 6.95 7.86 -10.61
CA ARG A 22 6.95 6.42 -10.93
C ARG A 22 5.55 5.80 -11.01
N GLU A 23 4.54 6.65 -11.17
CA GLU A 23 3.09 6.40 -11.19
C GLU A 23 2.63 4.98 -11.56
N VAL A 24 1.64 4.47 -10.82
CA VAL A 24 1.13 3.11 -10.94
C VAL A 24 -0.30 3.13 -11.49
N GLY A 25 -0.44 2.81 -12.78
CA GLY A 25 -1.64 2.17 -13.36
C GLY A 25 -2.99 2.88 -13.28
N SER A 26 -3.07 4.22 -13.34
CA SER A 26 -4.38 4.89 -13.33
C SER A 26 -4.45 6.26 -13.97
N ALA A 27 -5.69 6.65 -14.32
CA ALA A 27 -6.08 8.01 -14.70
C ALA A 27 -5.45 9.08 -13.77
N ARG A 28 -5.22 10.27 -14.32
CA ARG A 28 -4.53 11.41 -13.69
C ARG A 28 -5.13 11.87 -12.34
N ASP A 29 -6.29 11.32 -11.95
CA ASP A 29 -7.08 11.71 -10.79
C ASP A 29 -7.02 10.73 -9.61
N ARG A 30 -6.23 9.64 -9.66
CA ARG A 30 -6.09 8.78 -8.48
C ARG A 30 -5.12 9.37 -7.46
N LEU A 31 -5.67 9.71 -6.29
CA LEU A 31 -4.93 10.14 -5.12
C LEU A 31 -4.15 8.94 -4.55
N PHE A 32 -2.85 9.08 -4.25
CA PHE A 32 -2.09 8.07 -3.51
C PHE A 32 -1.74 8.63 -2.14
N MET A 33 -2.19 7.96 -1.08
CA MET A 33 -2.04 8.47 0.28
C MET A 33 -1.27 7.54 1.22
N ALA A 34 -1.20 6.24 0.93
CA ALA A 34 -0.49 5.31 1.79
C ALA A 34 0.80 4.83 1.16
N LEU A 35 1.89 4.95 1.92
CA LEU A 35 3.19 4.35 1.63
C LEU A 35 3.66 3.56 2.85
N GLY A 36 4.25 2.40 2.57
CA GLY A 36 4.90 1.57 3.57
C GLY A 36 6.25 1.09 3.06
N THR A 37 7.26 1.10 3.91
CA THR A 37 8.60 0.61 3.57
C THR A 37 9.22 -0.11 4.76
N ARG A 38 10.00 -1.17 4.50
CA ARG A 38 10.78 -1.83 5.56
C ARG A 38 12.03 -1.00 5.90
N PRO A 39 12.43 -0.92 7.18
CA PRO A 39 13.65 -0.22 7.61
C PRO A 39 14.90 -0.77 6.90
N PHE A 40 15.85 0.13 6.60
CA PHE A 40 17.02 -0.11 5.77
C PHE A 40 18.10 -0.96 6.45
N ASP A 41 18.56 -2.01 5.75
CA ASP A 41 19.92 -2.55 5.86
C ASP A 41 20.58 -2.74 4.47
N SER A 42 19.82 -3.09 3.43
CA SER A 42 20.32 -3.07 2.04
C SER A 42 19.18 -2.97 1.00
N TRP A 43 18.82 -1.75 0.60
CA TRP A 43 18.11 -1.31 -0.63
C TRP A 43 17.09 -2.19 -1.40
N SER A 44 16.52 -3.29 -0.89
CA SER A 44 15.74 -4.21 -1.73
C SER A 44 14.55 -4.96 -1.11
N LEU A 45 14.11 -4.72 0.14
CA LEU A 45 13.14 -5.67 0.69
C LEU A 45 11.69 -5.44 0.26
N LEU A 46 11.08 -4.28 0.54
CA LEU A 46 9.70 -4.04 0.12
C LEU A 46 9.31 -2.56 0.26
N THR A 47 8.78 -1.96 -0.81
CA THR A 47 8.01 -0.72 -0.74
C THR A 47 6.61 -1.00 -1.25
N CYS A 48 5.60 -0.57 -0.50
CA CYS A 48 4.19 -0.72 -0.86
C CYS A 48 3.53 0.66 -1.02
N SER A 49 2.58 0.74 -1.94
CA SER A 49 1.73 1.91 -2.14
C SER A 49 0.30 1.50 -2.45
N ALA A 50 -0.67 2.37 -2.15
CA ALA A 50 -2.05 2.14 -2.55
C ALA A 50 -2.77 3.49 -2.82
N PRO A 51 -3.69 3.52 -3.80
CA PRO A 51 -4.50 4.70 -4.06
C PRO A 51 -5.55 4.90 -2.96
N PHE A 52 -5.84 6.14 -2.60
CA PHE A 52 -6.77 6.58 -1.55
C PHE A 52 -8.18 5.99 -1.63
N SER A 53 -8.64 5.72 -2.85
CA SER A 53 -9.92 5.11 -3.15
C SER A 53 -9.95 4.65 -4.61
N GLY A 54 -10.80 3.66 -4.91
CA GLY A 54 -11.01 3.16 -6.27
C GLY A 54 -11.65 1.78 -6.26
N GLY A 55 -12.20 1.34 -7.40
CA GLY A 55 -12.86 0.03 -7.52
C GLY A 55 -11.92 -1.17 -7.69
N SER A 56 -10.66 -1.08 -7.25
CA SER A 56 -9.70 -2.19 -7.42
C SER A 56 -9.83 -3.21 -6.30
N GLU A 57 -10.05 -4.47 -6.66
CA GLU A 57 -10.11 -5.58 -5.69
C GLU A 57 -8.80 -5.76 -4.93
N SER A 58 -7.65 -5.59 -5.60
CA SER A 58 -6.32 -5.58 -4.98
C SER A 58 -5.67 -4.21 -5.21
N PRO A 59 -5.76 -3.28 -4.25
CA PRO A 59 -5.28 -1.91 -4.43
C PRO A 59 -3.80 -1.73 -4.06
N VAL A 60 -3.20 -2.68 -3.36
CA VAL A 60 -1.81 -2.57 -2.89
C VAL A 60 -0.87 -2.94 -4.03
N HIS A 61 0.04 -2.03 -4.35
CA HIS A 61 1.13 -2.22 -5.29
C HIS A 61 2.44 -2.27 -4.52
N PHE A 62 3.41 -3.01 -5.04
CA PHE A 62 4.71 -3.16 -4.41
C PHE A 62 5.86 -3.11 -5.39
N THR A 63 7.05 -2.93 -4.84
CA THR A 63 8.34 -3.05 -5.52
C THR A 63 9.42 -3.45 -4.54
N SER A 64 10.33 -4.30 -4.99
CA SER A 64 11.59 -4.67 -4.33
C SER A 64 12.82 -4.08 -5.04
N THR A 65 12.63 -3.26 -6.09
CA THR A 65 13.73 -2.78 -6.96
C THR A 65 13.88 -1.25 -6.90
N ARG A 66 14.13 -0.70 -5.71
CA ARG A 66 14.34 0.75 -5.49
C ARG A 66 13.25 1.62 -6.13
N SER A 67 11.99 1.27 -5.88
CA SER A 67 10.84 2.04 -6.37
C SER A 67 10.64 2.03 -7.88
N ARG A 68 11.21 1.03 -8.55
CA ARG A 68 11.02 0.72 -9.97
C ARG A 68 10.14 -0.51 -10.11
N ASN A 69 9.60 -0.75 -11.29
CA ASN A 69 8.88 -1.99 -11.62
C ASN A 69 7.80 -2.34 -10.58
N TRP A 70 6.79 -1.47 -10.49
CA TRP A 70 5.68 -1.68 -9.56
C TRP A 70 4.72 -2.74 -10.10
N SER A 71 4.31 -3.65 -9.22
CA SER A 71 3.33 -4.70 -9.53
C SER A 71 2.25 -4.72 -8.46
N LYS A 72 1.07 -5.28 -8.76
CA LYS A 72 0.08 -5.57 -7.71
C LYS A 72 0.67 -6.56 -6.72
N LEU A 73 0.41 -6.36 -5.43
CA LEU A 73 0.88 -7.26 -4.36
C LEU A 73 0.26 -8.65 -4.49
N SER A 74 -1.01 -8.71 -4.91
CA SER A 74 -1.75 -9.91 -5.26
C SER A 74 -2.70 -9.64 -6.42
N GLN A 75 -3.12 -10.68 -7.14
CA GLN A 75 -4.05 -10.53 -8.26
C GLN A 75 -5.45 -10.09 -7.78
N HIS A 76 -5.91 -10.74 -6.71
CA HIS A 76 -7.16 -10.45 -5.99
C HIS A 76 -6.86 -10.39 -4.50
N SER A 77 -7.63 -9.58 -3.77
CA SER A 77 -7.56 -9.51 -2.30
C SER A 77 -8.94 -9.77 -1.73
N LEU A 78 -9.02 -10.68 -0.76
CA LEU A 78 -10.27 -11.04 -0.09
C LEU A 78 -10.23 -10.54 1.35
N ILE A 79 -11.38 -10.07 1.86
CA ILE A 79 -11.56 -9.77 3.27
C ILE A 79 -12.19 -10.99 3.93
N GLU A 80 -11.53 -11.54 4.95
CA GLU A 80 -11.95 -12.78 5.62
C GLU A 80 -13.28 -12.63 6.38
N SER A 81 -13.67 -11.41 6.76
CA SER A 81 -14.81 -11.15 7.65
C SER A 81 -16.20 -11.28 6.99
N GLY A 82 -16.32 -11.88 5.80
CA GLY A 82 -17.63 -12.11 5.14
C GLY A 82 -18.36 -10.83 4.68
N GLU A 83 -17.91 -9.64 5.08
CA GLU A 83 -18.38 -8.34 4.60
C GLU A 83 -17.82 -8.06 3.19
N SER A 84 -18.41 -8.74 2.20
CA SER A 84 -18.00 -8.73 0.79
C SER A 84 -18.01 -7.35 0.10
N ALA A 85 -18.45 -6.29 0.80
CA ALA A 85 -18.62 -4.95 0.25
C ALA A 85 -17.53 -3.93 0.65
N LEU A 86 -16.62 -4.27 1.56
CA LEU A 86 -15.61 -3.31 2.01
C LEU A 86 -14.44 -3.23 1.01
N ALA A 87 -14.29 -2.08 0.35
CA ALA A 87 -13.10 -1.83 -0.47
C ALA A 87 -11.89 -1.60 0.43
N LEU A 88 -10.84 -2.43 0.28
CA LEU A 88 -9.62 -2.35 1.10
C LEU A 88 -9.00 -0.96 1.11
N ASN A 89 -9.04 -0.26 -0.01
CA ASN A 89 -8.48 1.07 -0.08
C ASN A 89 -9.46 2.21 0.25
N ALA A 90 -10.67 1.95 0.73
CA ALA A 90 -11.63 3.02 1.04
C ALA A 90 -11.09 3.95 2.15
N GLY A 91 -10.60 5.13 1.76
CA GLY A 91 -10.01 6.07 2.71
C GLY A 91 -8.70 5.55 3.31
N ILE A 92 -7.90 4.85 2.50
CA ILE A 92 -6.63 4.28 2.97
C ILE A 92 -5.68 5.38 3.44
N SER A 93 -5.12 5.19 4.63
CA SER A 93 -4.25 6.16 5.30
C SER A 93 -2.86 5.60 5.61
N CYS A 94 -2.72 4.27 5.69
CA CYS A 94 -1.45 3.65 6.05
C CYS A 94 -1.22 2.32 5.32
N LEU A 95 0.06 2.04 5.05
CA LEU A 95 0.56 0.71 4.72
C LEU A 95 1.80 0.46 5.59
N LEU A 96 1.85 -0.67 6.27
CA LEU A 96 2.95 -1.01 7.16
C LEU A 96 3.39 -2.47 6.92
N PRO A 97 4.37 -2.69 6.02
CA PRO A 97 5.04 -3.97 5.92
C PRO A 97 5.69 -4.36 7.25
N ASP A 98 5.48 -5.59 7.71
CA ASP A 98 6.15 -6.11 8.89
C ASP A 98 7.66 -6.24 8.61
N ARG A 99 8.50 -5.83 9.56
CA ARG A 99 9.96 -5.86 9.41
C ARG A 99 10.52 -7.28 9.33
N ASN A 100 9.97 -8.20 10.13
CA ASN A 100 10.54 -9.53 10.36
C ASN A 100 9.76 -10.62 9.61
N LYS A 101 8.55 -10.32 9.14
CA LYS A 101 7.68 -11.28 8.45
C LYS A 101 7.39 -10.80 7.03
N GLU A 102 8.02 -11.45 6.05
CA GLU A 102 7.98 -10.97 4.67
C GLU A 102 6.58 -10.90 4.06
N ASP A 103 5.68 -11.76 4.52
CA ASP A 103 4.33 -11.90 3.98
C ASP A 103 3.28 -11.12 4.76
N THR A 104 3.72 -10.46 5.85
CA THR A 104 2.84 -9.68 6.72
C THR A 104 2.88 -8.21 6.36
N LEU A 105 1.68 -7.63 6.21
CA LEU A 105 1.47 -6.21 5.97
C LEU A 105 0.18 -5.77 6.66
N TYR A 106 0.22 -4.60 7.28
CA TYR A 106 -0.95 -3.93 7.82
C TYR A 106 -1.39 -2.81 6.88
N LEU A 107 -2.70 -2.62 6.81
CA LEU A 107 -3.36 -1.60 6.01
C LEU A 107 -4.36 -0.88 6.90
N CYS A 108 -4.31 0.45 6.95
CA CYS A 108 -5.28 1.26 7.67
C CYS A 108 -6.20 1.94 6.67
N ASN A 109 -7.51 1.84 6.86
CA ASN A 109 -8.51 2.55 6.05
C ASN A 109 -9.63 3.10 6.95
N ARG A 110 -10.68 3.68 6.36
CA ARG A 110 -11.80 4.27 7.12
C ARG A 110 -12.59 3.27 7.97
N HIS A 111 -12.45 1.98 7.69
CA HIS A 111 -13.13 0.89 8.41
C HIS A 111 -12.29 0.35 9.57
N GLY A 112 -10.98 0.59 9.58
CA GLY A 112 -10.08 0.12 10.63
C GLY A 112 -8.72 -0.34 10.12
N VAL A 113 -8.12 -1.26 10.89
CA VAL A 113 -6.82 -1.86 10.58
C VAL A 113 -7.03 -3.28 10.09
N PHE A 114 -6.54 -3.55 8.89
CA PHE A 114 -6.52 -4.86 8.25
C PHE A 114 -5.10 -5.42 8.28
N LYS A 115 -5.00 -6.75 8.37
CA LYS A 115 -3.74 -7.48 8.37
C LYS A 115 -3.80 -8.60 7.33
N THR A 116 -2.78 -8.68 6.49
CA THR A 116 -2.47 -9.87 5.68
C THR A 116 -1.29 -10.62 6.31
N ILE A 117 -1.26 -11.94 6.11
CA ILE A 117 -0.08 -12.79 6.39
C ILE A 117 0.35 -13.63 5.17
N ASN A 118 -0.27 -13.42 4.00
CA ASN A 118 -0.07 -14.20 2.78
C ASN A 118 0.13 -13.28 1.55
N LYS A 119 0.95 -12.23 1.69
CA LYS A 119 1.25 -11.27 0.61
C LYS A 119 -0.01 -10.65 -0.03
N GLY A 120 -0.99 -10.28 0.79
CA GLY A 120 -2.17 -9.53 0.36
C GLY A 120 -3.21 -10.36 -0.39
N GLN A 121 -3.15 -11.69 -0.31
CA GLN A 121 -4.22 -12.55 -0.86
C GLN A 121 -5.48 -12.47 0.01
N THR A 122 -5.32 -12.52 1.34
CA THR A 122 -6.42 -12.33 2.30
C THR A 122 -6.07 -11.30 3.36
N TYR A 123 -7.10 -10.60 3.84
CA TYR A 123 -7.00 -9.60 4.88
C TYR A 123 -8.01 -9.87 5.98
N LYS A 124 -7.51 -9.88 7.21
CA LYS A 124 -8.32 -9.94 8.43
C LYS A 124 -8.46 -8.55 9.03
N LEU A 125 -9.68 -8.13 9.35
CA LEU A 125 -9.91 -6.95 10.18
C LEU A 125 -9.44 -7.26 11.60
N VAL A 126 -8.44 -6.52 12.09
CA VAL A 126 -7.85 -6.71 13.43
C VAL A 126 -8.22 -5.61 14.41
N LEU A 127 -8.66 -4.46 13.90
CA LEU A 127 -9.21 -3.36 14.69
C LEU A 127 -10.29 -2.67 13.86
N LYS A 128 -11.51 -2.55 14.38
CA LYS A 128 -12.61 -1.81 13.73
C LYS A 128 -12.58 -0.35 14.18
N THR A 129 -12.81 0.58 13.27
CA THR A 129 -13.03 1.99 13.63
C THR A 129 -14.45 2.15 14.15
N GLU A 130 -14.62 2.75 15.32
CA GLU A 130 -15.94 3.12 15.83
C GLU A 130 -16.42 4.44 15.18
N PRO A 131 -17.72 4.59 14.89
CA PRO A 131 -18.26 5.90 14.51
C PRO A 131 -18.09 6.86 15.69
N ASN A 132 -17.51 8.04 15.43
CA ASN A 132 -17.60 9.17 16.36
C ASN A 132 -19.04 9.68 16.45
#